data_AF-A0A8B9MBH5-F1
#
_entry.id   AF-A0A8B9MBH5-F1
#
_cell.length_a   1.000
_cell.length_b   1.000
_cell.length_c   1.000
_cell.angle_alpha   90.00
_cell.angle_beta   90.00
_cell.angle_gamma   90.00
#
_symmetry.space_group_name_H-M   'P 1'
#
loop_
_entity.id
_entity.type
_entity.pdbx_description
1 polymer ?
#
loop_
_entity_poly.entity_id
_entity_poly.type
_entity_poly.pdbx_seq_one_letter_code
_entity_poly.pdbx_strand_id
1 'polypeptide(L)' 'MNKLYIGNLSPAVTADDLKQLFGERKLPLAGQVLLKSGYAFVDYPDQNWAIRAIETLSGK' A
#
# COMPACT_ATOMS: atom_id res chain seq x y z
N MET A 1 4.69 -1.73 14.64
CA MET A 1 4.97 -2.51 13.42
C MET A 1 3.97 -2.01 12.39
N ASN A 2 4.41 -1.30 11.35
CA ASN A 2 3.58 -0.36 10.57
C ASN A 2 3.35 -0.89 9.15
N LYS A 3 3.14 -2.20 9.05
CA LYS A 3 3.04 -2.92 7.78
C LYS A 3 1.56 -3.13 7.44
N LEU A 4 1.15 -2.74 6.25
CA LEU A 4 -0.18 -3.02 5.73
C LEU A 4 -0.15 -4.18 4.75
N TYR A 5 -1.19 -5.00 4.82
CA TYR A 5 -1.53 -5.99 3.81
C TYR A 5 -2.59 -5.42 2.87
N ILE A 6 -2.38 -5.59 1.58
CA ILE A 6 -3.30 -5.18 0.52
C ILE A 6 -3.64 -6.43 -0.27
N GLY A 7 -4.83 -6.97 -0.07
CA GLY A 7 -5.30 -8.18 -0.76
C GLY A 7 -6.13 -7.86 -2.00
N ASN A 8 -6.57 -8.92 -2.69
CA ASN A 8 -7.46 -8.83 -3.85
C ASN A 8 -6.87 -7.98 -4.99
N LEU A 9 -5.55 -7.96 -5.12
CA LEU A 9 -4.88 -7.27 -6.21
C LEU A 9 -5.03 -8.07 -7.50
N SER A 10 -5.32 -7.37 -8.60
CA SER A 10 -5.28 -7.99 -9.93
C SER A 10 -3.86 -8.49 -10.23
N PRO A 11 -3.69 -9.64 -10.92
CA PRO A 11 -2.38 -10.12 -11.36
C PRO A 11 -1.61 -9.14 -12.24
N ALA A 12 -2.30 -8.16 -12.84
CA ALA A 12 -1.70 -7.12 -13.67
C ALA A 12 -1.08 -5.97 -12.84
N VAL A 13 -1.41 -5.85 -11.55
CA VAL A 13 -0.87 -4.78 -10.69
C VAL A 13 0.61 -5.00 -10.46
N THR A 14 1.41 -3.96 -10.69
CA THR A 14 2.84 -3.95 -10.43
C THR A 14 3.18 -3.18 -9.15
N ALA A 15 4.41 -3.34 -8.67
CA ALA A 15 4.88 -2.58 -7.51
C ALA A 15 4.93 -1.07 -7.80
N ASP A 16 5.18 -0.66 -9.05
CA ASP A 16 5.21 0.75 -9.44
C ASP A 16 3.80 1.35 -9.55
N ASP A 17 2.80 0.59 -9.98
CA ASP A 17 1.39 1.03 -9.93
C ASP A 17 0.96 1.33 -8.48
N LEU A 18 1.35 0.46 -7.55
CA LEU A 18 1.08 0.67 -6.13
C LEU A 18 1.80 1.93 -5.62
N LYS A 19 3.09 2.10 -5.90
CA LYS A 19 3.83 3.32 -5.50
C LYS A 19 3.20 4.57 -6.09
N GLN A 20 2.78 4.54 -7.35
CA GLN A 20 2.10 5.65 -7.99
C GLN A 20 0.77 5.97 -7.28
N LEU A 21 -0.05 4.96 -7.02
CA LEU A 21 -1.32 5.12 -6.28
C LEU A 21 -1.08 5.76 -4.90
N PHE A 22 -0.10 5.27 -4.14
CA PHE A 22 0.26 5.83 -2.84
C PHE A 22 0.78 7.27 -2.96
N GLY A 23 1.59 7.56 -3.99
CA GLY A 23 2.08 8.91 -4.30
C GLY A 23 0.96 9.90 -4.64
N GLU A 24 0.04 9.52 -5.53
CA GLU A 24 -1.13 10.33 -5.92
C GLU A 24 -2.04 10.63 -4.72
N ARG A 25 -2.17 9.69 -3.79
CA ARG A 25 -2.94 9.84 -2.55
C ARG A 25 -2.17 10.55 -1.44
N LYS A 26 -0.93 10.98 -1.68
CA LYS A 26 -0.04 11.62 -0.71
C LYS A 26 0.17 10.77 0.56
N LEU A 27 0.32 9.46 0.35
CA LEU A 27 0.59 8.46 1.39
C LEU A 27 2.08 8.07 1.33
N PRO A 28 2.92 8.56 2.25
CA PRO A 28 4.36 8.30 2.22
C PRO A 28 4.65 6.86 2.64
N LEU A 29 5.40 6.13 1.80
CA LEU A 29 5.89 4.80 2.13
C LEU A 29 7.28 4.90 2.78
N ALA A 30 7.55 4.11 3.82
CA ALA A 30 8.84 4.07 4.50
C ALA A 30 9.84 3.09 3.89
N GLY A 31 9.39 2.26 2.95
CA GLY A 31 10.22 1.19 2.42
C GLY A 31 9.68 0.61 1.14
N GLN A 32 10.11 -0.63 0.87
CA GLN A 32 9.79 -1.33 -0.36
C GLN A 32 8.36 -1.90 -0.32
N VAL A 33 7.67 -1.81 -1.45
CA VAL A 33 6.44 -2.56 -1.69
C VAL A 33 6.81 -4.00 -2.01
N LEU A 34 6.40 -4.94 -1.17
CA LEU A 34 6.55 -6.37 -1.42
C LEU A 34 5.29 -6.89 -2.11
N LEU A 35 5.34 -7.01 -3.43
CA LEU A 35 4.25 -7.56 -4.24
C LEU A 35 4.36 -9.09 -4.36
N LYS A 36 3.21 -9.77 -4.24
CA LYS A 36 3.02 -11.20 -4.47
C LYS A 36 1.77 -11.40 -5.33
N SER A 37 1.57 -12.61 -5.85
CA SER A 37 0.37 -12.92 -6.64
C SER A 37 -0.88 -12.73 -5.78
N GLY A 38 -1.72 -11.76 -6.15
CA GLY A 38 -2.98 -11.45 -5.48
C GLY A 38 -2.90 -10.55 -4.24
N TYR A 39 -1.71 -10.16 -3.78
CA TYR A 39 -1.56 -9.29 -2.62
C TYR A 39 -0.21 -8.57 -2.53
N ALA A 40 -0.15 -7.50 -1.74
CA ALA A 40 1.09 -6.78 -1.45
C ALA A 40 1.22 -6.43 0.04
N PHE A 41 2.46 -6.24 0.48
CA PHE A 41 2.78 -5.61 1.75
C PHE A 41 3.46 -4.27 1.53
N VAL A 42 3.08 -3.28 2.32
CA VAL A 42 3.69 -1.95 2.31
C VAL A 42 4.04 -1.52 3.73
N ASP A 43 5.22 -0.95 3.89
CA ASP A 43 5.69 -0.43 5.17
C ASP A 43 5.52 1.10 5.23
N TYR A 44 4.91 1.58 6.31
CA TYR A 44 4.70 3.00 6.57
C TYR A 44 5.66 3.56 7.64
N PRO A 45 5.96 4.87 7.62
CA PRO A 45 6.86 5.49 8.58
C PRO A 45 6.37 5.35 10.01
N ASP A 46 5.05 5.47 10.20
CA ASP A 46 4.39 5.33 11.49
C ASP A 46 2.98 4.73 11.34
N GLN A 47 2.38 4.42 12.48
CA GLN A 47 1.05 3.84 12.56
C GLN A 47 -0.06 4.79 12.08
N ASN A 48 0.10 6.11 12.25
CA ASN A 48 -0.91 7.07 11.82
C ASN A 48 -1.04 7.09 10.30
N TRP A 49 0.09 7.03 9.57
CA TRP A 49 0.07 6.89 8.12
C TRP A 49 -0.54 5.58 7.65
N ALA A 50 -0.24 4.48 8.35
CA ALA A 50 -0.86 3.18 8.05
C ALA A 50 -2.39 3.25 8.22
N ILE A 51 -2.89 3.84 9.31
CA ILE A 51 -4.33 4.04 9.53
C ILE A 51 -4.94 4.91 8.42
N ARG A 52 -4.31 6.05 8.11
CA ARG A 52 -4.78 6.96 7.06
C ARG A 52 -4.85 6.29 5.69
N ALA A 53 -3.90 5.42 5.38
CA ALA A 53 -3.90 4.65 4.14
C ALA A 53 -5.09 3.67 4.09
N ILE A 54 -5.39 2.97 5.20
CA ILE A 54 -6.59 2.13 5.30
C ILE A 54 -7.84 2.97 5.08
N GLU A 55 -8.00 4.10 5.77
CA GLU A 55 -9.18 4.97 5.64
C GLU A 55 -9.35 5.54 4.22
N THR A 56 -8.24 5.75 3.50
CA THR A 56 -8.26 6.34 2.16
C THR A 56 -8.55 5.30 1.06
N LEU A 57 -8.07 4.07 1.23
CA LEU A 57 -8.01 3.03 0.19
C LEU A 57 -8.92 1.82 0.47
N SER A 58 -9.27 1.54 1.72
CA SER A 58 -10.12 0.42 2.06
C SER A 58 -11.56 0.67 1.59
N GLY A 59 -12.15 -0.34 0.93
CA GLY A 59 -13.52 -0.25 0.41
C GLY A 59 -13.67 0.48 -0.93
N LYS A 60 -12.58 0.73 -1.65
CA LYS A 60 -12.58 1.27 -3.02
C LYS A 60 -12.07 0.27 -4.04
#